data_AF-A0A3B4B371-F1
#
_entry.id   AF-A0A3B4B371-F1
#
_cell.length_a   1.000
_cell.length_b   1.000
_cell.length_c   1.000
_cell.angle_alpha   90.00
_cell.angle_beta   90.00
_cell.angle_gamma   90.00
#
_symmetry.space_group_name_H-M   'P 1'
#
loop_
_entity.id
_entity.type
_entity.pdbx_description
1 polymer ?
#
loop_
_entity_poly.entity_id
_entity_poly.type
_entity_poly.pdbx_seq_one_letter_code
_entity_poly.pdbx_strand_id
1 'polypeptide(L)'
;MESSIALGRLELSPGPAAGGVTGATRLSGVEPAHERGAQRHQGPAHLNGCVPLSHQVAGHKYGVDKVGILQHPDGTVLKQLQPPPRGPREMHFYRMVYADDCCDPRLLELRNHLPKYYGTWASPDNPSDLYLKLEDVTRLFRKPCIMDVKLGQRSYDPFASQEKREQQIRKYPLMEEIGFLLLGMRVYNVSSDSFDSYDQHYGRKLLKDTLKEGLAKFFFNGVALRKDAVSTSIAKVQQILRWFESQEQLCFYASSLLFVYEGQPPSAPAHNPLQDKTPAPDGVRKDEHTAEYNNNNIQEPMSWDYSLDTICTNHKSLCQRQCKEQQPNHNQEAAGQEAMRTGGAEPGAGPAVEVRMIDFAHVFPSDTHDQGYIYGLKHLLSVLQQLLHEPELQ
;
A
#
# COMPACT_ATOMS: atom_id res chain seq x y z
N MET A 1 -58.42 -13.91 0.48
CA MET A 1 -57.97 -12.91 -0.51
C MET A 1 -56.47 -13.03 -0.59
N GLU A 2 -56.01 -13.98 -1.41
CA GLU A 2 -54.62 -14.15 -1.80
C GLU A 2 -54.42 -13.36 -3.11
N SER A 3 -53.25 -12.75 -3.29
CA SER A 3 -52.85 -12.19 -4.58
C SER A 3 -51.41 -12.59 -4.86
N SER A 4 -51.28 -13.53 -5.79
CA SER A 4 -50.05 -13.96 -6.46
C SER A 4 -49.93 -13.18 -7.77
N ILE A 5 -48.76 -12.60 -8.06
CA ILE A 5 -48.40 -12.20 -9.43
C ILE A 5 -47.10 -12.88 -9.83
N ALA A 6 -47.20 -13.64 -10.92
CA ALA A 6 -46.18 -14.46 -11.51
C ALA A 6 -45.20 -13.64 -12.37
N LEU A 7 -43.92 -13.99 -12.30
CA LEU A 7 -42.86 -13.53 -13.19
C LEU A 7 -42.80 -14.44 -14.43
N GLY A 8 -42.94 -13.82 -15.61
CA GLY A 8 -42.79 -14.47 -16.91
C GLY A 8 -41.33 -14.67 -17.31
N ARG A 9 -41.05 -15.86 -17.80
CA ARG A 9 -39.78 -16.39 -18.29
C ARG A 9 -39.65 -16.09 -19.79
N LEU A 10 -38.57 -15.46 -20.22
CA LEU A 10 -38.23 -15.23 -21.64
C LEU A 10 -37.11 -16.19 -22.06
N GLU A 11 -37.43 -17.13 -22.94
CA GLU A 11 -36.48 -17.98 -23.65
C GLU A 11 -36.28 -17.42 -25.07
N LEU A 12 -35.03 -17.42 -25.55
CA LEU A 12 -34.66 -17.07 -26.92
C LEU A 12 -34.00 -18.29 -27.59
N SER A 13 -34.43 -18.61 -28.79
CA SER A 13 -33.81 -19.57 -29.71
C SER A 13 -34.19 -19.27 -31.17
N PRO A 14 -33.42 -19.75 -32.18
CA PRO A 14 -32.95 -18.91 -33.29
C PRO A 14 -33.37 -19.34 -34.72
N GLY A 15 -33.03 -18.48 -35.71
CA GLY A 15 -32.90 -18.80 -37.15
C GLY A 15 -33.70 -17.88 -38.09
N PRO A 16 -33.50 -17.89 -39.44
CA PRO A 16 -32.49 -18.59 -40.25
C PRO A 16 -31.76 -17.71 -41.31
N ALA A 17 -30.94 -18.35 -42.14
CA ALA A 17 -30.04 -17.82 -43.16
C ALA A 17 -30.60 -17.80 -44.61
N ALA A 18 -30.04 -16.93 -45.46
CA ALA A 18 -29.89 -17.01 -46.93
C ALA A 18 -29.12 -15.73 -47.38
N GLY A 19 -28.26 -15.63 -48.39
CA GLY A 19 -27.79 -16.44 -49.52
C GLY A 19 -26.75 -15.58 -50.27
N GLY A 20 -25.82 -16.19 -51.01
CA GLY A 20 -24.61 -15.54 -51.54
C GLY A 20 -24.78 -14.64 -52.77
N VAL A 21 -23.66 -14.12 -53.30
CA VAL A 21 -23.27 -14.08 -54.74
C VAL A 21 -21.94 -13.27 -54.92
N THR A 22 -20.98 -13.98 -55.52
CA THR A 22 -19.80 -13.66 -56.34
C THR A 22 -19.27 -12.23 -56.56
N GLY A 23 -17.93 -12.11 -56.66
CA GLY A 23 -17.27 -11.08 -57.49
C GLY A 23 -15.76 -10.92 -57.24
N ALA A 24 -14.92 -11.67 -57.96
CA ALA A 24 -13.47 -11.50 -57.95
C ALA A 24 -13.03 -10.45 -58.98
N THR A 25 -12.01 -9.65 -58.65
CA THR A 25 -11.14 -9.00 -59.65
C THR A 25 -9.72 -8.86 -59.08
N ARG A 26 -8.77 -9.49 -59.77
CA ARG A 26 -7.30 -9.32 -59.62
C ARG A 26 -6.82 -8.17 -60.50
N LEU A 27 -5.64 -7.60 -60.18
CA LEU A 27 -4.51 -7.18 -61.03
C LEU A 27 -3.71 -6.11 -60.25
N SER A 28 -2.53 -6.41 -59.68
CA SER A 28 -1.16 -6.52 -60.25
C SER A 28 -0.37 -5.20 -60.28
N GLY A 29 0.78 -5.15 -59.59
CA GLY A 29 1.82 -4.12 -59.72
C GLY A 29 2.97 -4.35 -58.71
N VAL A 30 4.21 -4.36 -59.19
CA VAL A 30 5.43 -4.98 -58.63
C VAL A 30 6.48 -3.92 -58.20
N GLU A 31 7.05 -4.07 -56.98
CA GLU A 31 8.42 -3.74 -56.43
C GLU A 31 9.06 -2.33 -56.61
N PRO A 32 10.14 -1.91 -55.86
CA PRO A 32 10.90 -2.57 -54.77
C PRO A 32 11.25 -1.71 -53.51
N ALA A 33 11.73 -2.41 -52.47
CA ALA A 33 12.74 -2.08 -51.45
C ALA A 33 12.91 -0.66 -50.86
N HIS A 34 12.71 -0.56 -49.54
CA HIS A 34 13.65 0.17 -48.67
C HIS A 34 13.64 -0.45 -47.26
N GLU A 35 14.72 -1.14 -46.92
CA GLU A 35 15.05 -1.52 -45.54
C GLU A 35 14.99 -0.27 -44.65
N ARG A 36 14.09 -0.28 -43.67
CA ARG A 36 14.13 0.63 -42.53
C ARG A 36 14.29 -0.20 -41.28
N GLY A 37 15.41 0.07 -40.61
CA GLY A 37 16.00 -0.76 -39.58
C GLY A 37 15.01 -1.16 -38.49
N ALA A 38 15.17 -2.42 -38.08
CA ALA A 38 14.66 -2.92 -36.82
C ALA A 38 14.99 -1.92 -35.72
N GLN A 39 13.98 -1.19 -35.25
CA GLN A 39 14.06 -0.45 -34.01
C GLN A 39 14.19 -1.48 -32.90
N ARG A 40 15.45 -1.73 -32.54
CA ARG A 40 15.86 -2.42 -31.33
C ARG A 40 15.09 -1.77 -30.19
N HIS A 41 14.14 -2.51 -29.61
CA HIS A 41 13.48 -2.11 -28.37
C HIS A 41 14.58 -1.72 -27.38
N GLN A 42 14.69 -0.42 -27.10
CA GLN A 42 15.59 0.07 -26.07
C GLN A 42 15.11 -0.54 -24.76
N GLY A 43 16.01 -1.21 -24.04
CA GLY A 43 15.74 -1.71 -22.70
C GLY A 43 15.32 -0.58 -21.76
N PRO A 44 14.87 -0.91 -20.53
CA PRO A 44 14.35 0.10 -19.61
C PRO A 44 15.40 1.19 -19.41
N ALA A 45 14.96 2.45 -19.53
CA ALA A 45 15.79 3.62 -19.25
C ALA A 45 16.54 3.41 -17.92
N HIS A 46 17.83 3.72 -17.94
CA HIS A 46 18.73 3.49 -16.82
C HIS A 46 18.37 4.46 -15.70
N LEU A 47 17.38 4.12 -14.86
CA LEU A 47 16.89 4.95 -13.74
C LEU A 47 17.92 5.05 -12.61
N ASN A 48 19.16 5.48 -12.90
CA ASN A 48 20.25 5.67 -11.96
C ASN A 48 20.48 4.48 -11.00
N GLY A 49 20.39 3.24 -11.49
CA GLY A 49 20.57 2.04 -10.68
C GLY A 49 19.38 1.70 -9.77
N CYS A 50 18.24 2.37 -9.92
CA CYS A 50 17.00 1.95 -9.28
C CYS A 50 16.53 0.61 -9.82
N VAL A 51 16.02 -0.24 -8.93
CA VAL A 51 15.51 -1.57 -9.28
C VAL A 51 14.06 -1.71 -8.81
N PRO A 52 13.22 -2.53 -9.44
CA PRO A 52 11.89 -2.84 -8.92
C PRO A 52 11.95 -3.35 -7.48
N LEU A 53 11.04 -2.90 -6.62
CA LEU A 53 10.94 -3.42 -5.26
C LEU A 53 10.43 -4.87 -5.29
N SER A 54 11.36 -5.82 -5.16
CA SER A 54 11.13 -7.24 -5.45
C SER A 54 10.09 -7.93 -4.56
N HIS A 55 9.84 -7.39 -3.36
CA HIS A 55 8.96 -7.97 -2.35
C HIS A 55 7.70 -7.14 -2.11
N GLN A 56 7.30 -6.30 -3.07
CA GLN A 56 6.03 -5.56 -3.01
C GLN A 56 4.82 -6.52 -3.05
N VAL A 57 3.97 -6.45 -2.02
CA VAL A 57 2.85 -7.39 -1.84
C VAL A 57 1.53 -6.91 -2.44
N ALA A 58 1.35 -5.60 -2.58
CA ALA A 58 0.11 -4.98 -3.06
C ALA A 58 0.39 -3.65 -3.80
N GLY A 59 -0.65 -3.03 -4.35
CA GLY A 59 -0.54 -1.78 -5.11
C GLY A 59 -0.03 -1.98 -6.53
N HIS A 60 0.49 -0.90 -7.14
CA HIS A 60 0.94 -0.93 -8.53
C HIS A 60 2.37 -1.46 -8.62
N LYS A 61 2.59 -2.54 -9.38
CA LYS A 61 3.90 -3.20 -9.51
C LYS A 61 4.60 -2.76 -10.79
N TYR A 62 5.89 -2.44 -10.69
CA TYR A 62 6.70 -2.07 -11.85
C TYR A 62 6.72 -3.21 -12.89
N GLY A 63 6.46 -2.89 -14.15
CA GLY A 63 6.40 -3.86 -15.25
C GLY A 63 5.05 -4.56 -15.44
N VAL A 64 4.14 -4.48 -14.47
CA VAL A 64 2.74 -4.93 -14.61
C VAL A 64 1.82 -3.73 -14.84
N ASP A 65 2.02 -2.68 -14.05
CA ASP A 65 1.31 -1.43 -14.16
C ASP A 65 2.19 -0.36 -14.82
N LYS A 66 1.56 0.69 -15.36
CA LYS A 66 2.27 1.90 -15.85
C LYS A 66 3.03 2.65 -14.74
N VAL A 67 2.77 2.28 -13.48
CA VAL A 67 3.24 2.95 -12.26
C VAL A 67 3.82 1.87 -11.34
N GLY A 68 4.95 2.11 -10.69
CA GLY A 68 5.55 1.12 -9.79
C GLY A 68 6.31 1.72 -8.62
N ILE A 69 6.69 0.86 -7.66
CA ILE A 69 7.63 1.19 -6.60
C ILE A 69 9.01 0.67 -6.98
N LEU A 70 9.99 1.56 -6.94
CA LEU A 70 11.39 1.25 -7.18
C LEU A 70 12.18 1.38 -5.88
N GLN A 71 13.16 0.52 -5.66
CA GLN A 71 14.17 0.70 -4.63
C GLN A 71 15.32 1.53 -5.21
N HIS A 72 15.70 2.59 -4.51
CA HIS A 72 16.80 3.47 -4.89
C HIS A 72 18.10 3.02 -4.17
N PRO A 73 19.29 3.19 -4.77
CA PRO A 73 20.56 2.72 -4.20
C PRO A 73 20.92 3.25 -2.80
N ASP A 74 20.41 4.43 -2.42
CA ASP A 74 20.58 4.99 -1.07
C ASP A 74 19.71 4.30 0.01
N GLY A 75 18.91 3.30 -0.40
CA GLY A 75 17.99 2.53 0.42
C GLY A 75 16.72 3.27 0.82
N THR A 76 16.27 4.19 -0.04
CA THR A 76 14.89 4.70 -0.06
C THR A 76 14.07 3.98 -1.13
N VAL A 77 12.76 4.20 -1.15
CA VAL A 77 11.89 3.80 -2.27
C VAL A 77 11.39 5.01 -3.04
N LEU A 78 11.22 4.84 -4.35
CA LEU A 78 10.58 5.79 -5.24
C LEU A 78 9.21 5.26 -5.62
N LYS A 79 8.16 5.92 -5.14
CA LYS A 79 6.78 5.62 -5.50
C LYS A 79 6.34 6.59 -6.60
N GLN A 80 6.13 6.08 -7.80
CA GLN A 80 5.73 6.93 -8.93
C GLN A 80 4.35 7.55 -8.67
N LEU A 81 4.20 8.83 -9.04
CA LEU A 81 2.92 9.53 -8.90
C LEU A 81 1.86 8.88 -9.79
N GLN A 82 0.71 8.57 -9.20
CA GLN A 82 -0.45 8.09 -9.95
C GLN A 82 -1.05 9.23 -10.81
N PRO A 83 -1.78 8.90 -11.89
CA PRO A 83 -2.50 9.89 -12.67
C PRO A 83 -3.37 10.81 -11.81
N PRO A 84 -3.49 12.11 -12.15
CA PRO A 84 -4.36 13.05 -11.45
C PRO A 84 -5.79 12.50 -11.31
N PRO A 85 -6.48 12.79 -10.19
CA PRO A 85 -6.04 13.63 -9.07
C PRO A 85 -5.20 12.88 -8.01
N ARG A 86 -5.00 11.56 -8.13
CA ARG A 86 -4.47 10.70 -7.06
C ARG A 86 -3.03 11.00 -6.67
N GLY A 87 -2.10 11.02 -7.63
CA GLY A 87 -0.68 11.29 -7.38
C GLY A 87 -0.44 12.68 -6.78
N PRO A 88 -0.99 13.77 -7.37
CA PRO A 88 -0.90 15.10 -6.80
C PRO A 88 -1.45 15.21 -5.38
N ARG A 89 -2.56 14.51 -5.07
CA ARG A 89 -3.14 14.49 -3.72
C ARG A 89 -2.21 13.82 -2.72
N GLU A 90 -1.66 12.66 -3.06
CA GLU A 90 -0.70 11.95 -2.18
C GLU A 90 0.57 12.79 -1.94
N MET A 91 1.08 13.43 -2.99
CA MET A 91 2.22 14.34 -2.87
C MET A 91 1.91 15.53 -1.95
N HIS A 92 0.74 16.13 -2.09
CA HIS A 92 0.32 17.25 -1.25
C HIS A 92 0.18 16.82 0.22
N PHE A 93 -0.40 15.65 0.48
CA PHE A 93 -0.49 15.08 1.83
C PHE A 93 0.89 14.98 2.50
N TYR A 94 1.87 14.37 1.84
CA TYR A 94 3.23 14.27 2.41
C TYR A 94 3.87 15.65 2.63
N ARG A 95 3.72 16.59 1.69
CA ARG A 95 4.24 17.95 1.83
C ARG A 95 3.60 18.70 3.00
N MET A 96 2.30 18.54 3.22
CA MET A 96 1.58 19.11 4.34
C MET A 96 2.09 18.55 5.67
N VAL A 97 2.14 17.21 5.80
CA VAL A 97 2.56 16.55 7.05
C VAL A 97 4.02 16.84 7.38
N TYR A 98 4.90 16.89 6.37
CA TYR A 98 6.35 17.10 6.53
C TYR A 98 6.81 18.55 6.24
N ALA A 99 5.91 19.53 6.28
CA ALA A 99 6.32 20.92 6.14
C ALA A 99 7.30 21.32 7.25
N ASP A 100 8.36 22.07 6.89
CA ASP A 100 9.42 22.48 7.82
C ASP A 100 8.89 23.42 8.92
N ASP A 101 7.86 24.21 8.60
CA ASP A 101 7.17 25.15 9.47
C ASP A 101 5.93 24.53 10.15
N CYS A 102 5.73 23.22 10.04
CA CYS A 102 4.58 22.54 10.64
C CYS A 102 4.62 22.63 12.17
N CYS A 103 3.61 23.28 12.73
CA CYS A 103 3.44 23.49 14.17
C CYS A 103 2.32 22.64 14.80
N ASP A 104 1.50 21.98 13.98
CA ASP A 104 0.37 21.17 14.46
C ASP A 104 0.87 19.90 15.17
N PRO A 105 0.63 19.74 16.49
CA PRO A 105 1.08 18.58 17.24
C PRO A 105 0.50 17.26 16.70
N ARG A 106 -0.71 17.25 16.12
CA ARG A 106 -1.32 16.06 15.53
C ARG A 106 -0.59 15.62 14.27
N LEU A 107 -0.19 16.56 13.41
CA LEU A 107 0.59 16.23 12.21
C LEU A 107 2.03 15.83 12.55
N LEU A 108 2.63 16.44 13.57
CA LEU A 108 3.94 16.04 14.08
C LEU A 108 3.91 14.62 14.67
N GLU A 109 2.87 14.28 15.44
CA GLU A 109 2.67 12.93 15.95
C GLU A 109 2.44 11.92 14.82
N LEU A 110 1.65 12.30 13.80
CA LEU A 110 1.36 11.47 12.64
C LEU A 110 2.65 10.99 11.96
N ARG A 111 3.69 11.82 11.85
CA ARG A 111 4.98 11.47 11.22
C ARG A 111 5.57 10.15 11.75
N ASN A 112 5.33 9.81 13.02
CA ASN A 112 5.81 8.56 13.63
C ASN A 112 5.14 7.29 13.05
N HIS A 113 4.04 7.44 12.33
CA HIS A 113 3.26 6.36 11.75
C HIS A 113 3.40 6.25 10.23
N LEU A 114 4.12 7.16 9.58
CA LEU A 114 4.30 7.21 8.12
C LEU A 114 5.73 6.79 7.75
N PRO A 115 5.98 6.27 6.53
CA PRO A 115 7.32 6.29 5.96
C PRO A 115 7.87 7.72 5.94
N LYS A 116 9.13 7.91 6.32
CA LYS A 116 9.78 9.22 6.24
C LYS A 116 9.75 9.75 4.80
N TYR A 117 9.37 11.01 4.63
CA TYR A 117 9.34 11.69 3.34
C TYR A 117 10.64 12.45 3.09
N TYR A 118 11.22 12.27 1.90
CA TYR A 118 12.48 12.91 1.48
C TYR A 118 12.28 13.88 0.31
N GLY A 119 11.04 14.29 0.04
CA GLY A 119 10.70 15.14 -1.10
C GLY A 119 10.28 14.36 -2.35
N THR A 120 10.11 15.10 -3.44
CA THR A 120 9.88 14.53 -4.77
C THR A 120 11.19 14.25 -5.48
N TRP A 121 11.22 13.22 -6.31
CA TRP A 121 12.35 12.87 -7.14
C TRP A 121 11.89 12.74 -8.60
N ALA A 122 12.78 13.10 -9.53
CA ALA A 122 12.59 12.89 -10.96
C ALA A 122 13.91 12.39 -11.55
N SER A 123 13.83 11.53 -12.56
CA SER A 123 15.04 11.12 -13.27
C SER A 123 15.55 12.30 -14.12
N PRO A 124 16.86 12.57 -14.18
CA PRO A 124 17.42 13.53 -15.12
C PRO A 124 17.03 13.23 -16.57
N ASP A 125 16.88 11.95 -16.92
CA ASP A 125 16.54 11.48 -18.27
C ASP A 125 15.05 11.64 -18.61
N ASN A 126 14.20 11.70 -17.58
CA ASN A 126 12.76 11.88 -17.75
C ASN A 126 12.19 12.74 -16.61
N PRO A 127 12.35 14.07 -16.68
CA PRO A 127 11.93 14.98 -15.62
C PRO A 127 10.41 15.06 -15.45
N SER A 128 9.62 14.59 -16.43
CA SER A 128 8.16 14.49 -16.31
C SER A 128 7.70 13.33 -15.42
N ASP A 129 8.54 12.29 -15.24
CA ASP A 129 8.22 11.18 -14.36
C ASP A 129 8.56 11.57 -12.91
N LEU A 130 7.54 12.01 -12.18
CA LEU A 130 7.66 12.38 -10.78
C LEU A 130 7.42 11.19 -9.86
N TYR A 131 8.23 11.11 -8.81
CA TYR A 131 8.17 10.10 -7.76
C TYR A 131 8.14 10.76 -6.38
N LEU A 132 7.47 10.12 -5.42
CA LEU A 132 7.67 10.37 -4.00
C LEU A 132 8.88 9.57 -3.54
N LYS A 133 9.87 10.23 -2.94
CA LYS A 133 11.02 9.56 -2.32
C LYS A 133 10.70 9.31 -0.84
N LEU A 134 10.58 8.05 -0.47
CA LEU A 134 10.09 7.60 0.83
C LEU A 134 11.08 6.64 1.50
N GLU A 135 11.02 6.53 2.82
CA GLU A 135 11.70 5.49 3.58
C GLU A 135 11.33 4.10 3.05
N ASP A 136 12.33 3.24 2.88
CA ASP A 136 12.12 1.82 2.70
C ASP A 136 11.92 1.16 4.07
N VAL A 137 10.65 0.96 4.44
CA VAL A 137 10.25 0.36 5.73
C VAL A 137 10.80 -1.06 5.90
N THR A 138 11.17 -1.74 4.81
CA THR A 138 11.66 -3.12 4.84
C THR A 138 13.17 -3.24 4.96
N ARG A 139 13.90 -2.13 4.79
CA ARG A 139 15.37 -2.12 4.63
C ARG A 139 16.14 -2.78 5.78
N LEU A 140 15.63 -2.67 7.00
CA LEU A 140 16.31 -3.18 8.20
C LEU A 140 16.06 -4.68 8.44
N PHE A 141 15.22 -5.30 7.62
CA PHE A 141 14.81 -6.70 7.77
C PHE A 141 15.57 -7.59 6.77
N ARG A 142 16.05 -8.74 7.25
CA ARG A 142 16.76 -9.72 6.42
C ARG A 142 15.78 -10.59 5.66
N LYS A 143 14.75 -11.10 6.34
CA LYS A 143 13.68 -11.90 5.75
C LYS A 143 12.34 -11.24 6.07
N PRO A 144 12.02 -10.07 5.46
CA PRO A 144 10.81 -9.33 5.78
C PRO A 144 9.57 -10.16 5.43
N CYS A 145 8.76 -10.44 6.44
CA CYS A 145 7.36 -10.82 6.28
C CYS A 145 6.55 -9.54 6.16
N ILE A 146 5.78 -9.39 5.09
CA ILE A 146 5.10 -8.13 4.73
C ILE A 146 3.61 -8.40 4.52
N MET A 147 2.73 -7.56 5.06
CA MET A 147 1.29 -7.61 4.79
C MET A 147 0.74 -6.19 4.62
N ASP A 148 -0.06 -6.01 3.58
CA ASP A 148 -0.78 -4.78 3.30
C ASP A 148 -2.26 -4.97 3.66
N VAL A 149 -2.77 -4.14 4.59
CA VAL A 149 -4.15 -4.18 5.06
C VAL A 149 -4.81 -2.83 4.78
N LYS A 150 -5.73 -2.80 3.81
CA LYS A 150 -6.58 -1.63 3.58
C LYS A 150 -7.54 -1.43 4.74
N LEU A 151 -7.70 -0.19 5.20
CA LEU A 151 -8.60 0.15 6.29
C LEU A 151 -9.77 1.03 5.86
N GLY A 152 -10.83 0.97 6.66
CA GLY A 152 -12.04 1.77 6.52
C GLY A 152 -13.24 0.98 6.04
N GLN A 153 -14.44 1.34 6.51
CA GLN A 153 -15.69 0.73 6.01
C GLN A 153 -15.98 1.04 4.53
N ARG A 154 -15.29 2.03 3.95
CA ARG A 154 -15.45 2.47 2.56
C ARG A 154 -14.08 2.52 1.88
N SER A 155 -13.98 1.87 0.72
CA SER A 155 -12.77 1.86 -0.12
C SER A 155 -12.86 2.82 -1.31
N TYR A 156 -13.88 3.68 -1.32
CA TYR A 156 -14.09 4.78 -2.28
C TYR A 156 -14.16 6.10 -1.51
N ASP A 157 -13.70 7.18 -2.15
CA ASP A 157 -13.72 8.52 -1.57
C ASP A 157 -15.08 9.24 -1.76
N PRO A 158 -15.32 10.37 -1.07
CA PRO A 158 -16.59 11.12 -1.15
C PRO A 158 -16.96 11.62 -2.55
N PHE A 159 -15.98 11.77 -3.45
CA PHE A 159 -16.16 12.31 -4.80
C PHE A 159 -16.12 11.22 -5.88
N ALA A 160 -16.05 9.95 -5.49
CA ALA A 160 -16.05 8.83 -6.41
C ALA A 160 -17.38 8.78 -7.20
N SER A 161 -17.28 8.59 -8.51
CA SER A 161 -18.45 8.38 -9.38
C SER A 161 -19.26 7.17 -8.92
N GLN A 162 -20.53 7.10 -9.31
CA GLN A 162 -21.38 5.97 -8.98
C GLN A 162 -20.77 4.65 -9.47
N GLU A 163 -20.27 4.60 -10.71
CA GLU A 163 -19.63 3.40 -11.25
C GLU A 163 -18.38 3.03 -10.44
N LYS A 164 -17.60 4.02 -10.00
CA LYS A 164 -16.40 3.77 -9.19
C LYS A 164 -16.75 3.18 -7.83
N ARG A 165 -17.81 3.70 -7.19
CA ARG A 165 -18.31 3.21 -5.90
C ARG A 165 -18.80 1.77 -6.02
N GLU A 166 -19.65 1.50 -7.00
CA GLU A 166 -20.15 0.14 -7.29
C GLU A 166 -19.01 -0.83 -7.61
N GLN A 167 -17.99 -0.38 -8.36
CA GLN A 167 -16.80 -1.18 -8.63
C GLN A 167 -16.06 -1.55 -7.33
N GLN A 168 -15.85 -0.59 -6.41
CA GLN A 168 -15.18 -0.86 -5.14
C GLN A 168 -15.99 -1.79 -4.24
N ILE A 169 -17.31 -1.58 -4.13
CA ILE A 169 -18.23 -2.45 -3.37
C ILE A 169 -18.20 -3.87 -3.94
N ARG A 170 -18.30 -4.02 -5.26
CA ARG A 170 -18.28 -5.34 -5.91
C ARG A 170 -16.95 -6.07 -5.71
N LYS A 171 -15.83 -5.36 -5.61
CA LYS A 171 -14.52 -5.97 -5.34
C LYS A 171 -14.45 -6.62 -3.96
N TYR A 172 -15.11 -6.04 -2.96
CA TYR A 172 -15.20 -6.61 -1.62
C TYR A 172 -16.46 -6.12 -0.89
N PRO A 173 -17.60 -6.82 -1.03
CA PRO A 173 -18.88 -6.39 -0.45
C PRO A 173 -18.87 -6.31 1.08
N LEU A 174 -17.98 -7.08 1.71
CA LEU A 174 -17.84 -7.14 3.16
C LEU A 174 -17.02 -5.99 3.75
N MET A 175 -16.53 -5.03 2.94
CA MET A 175 -15.72 -3.91 3.44
C MET A 175 -16.45 -3.10 4.52
N GLU A 176 -17.75 -2.87 4.37
CA GLU A 176 -18.53 -2.10 5.34
C GLU A 176 -18.75 -2.86 6.66
N GLU A 177 -18.93 -4.18 6.58
CA GLU A 177 -19.13 -5.04 7.76
C GLU A 177 -17.80 -5.34 8.48
N ILE A 178 -16.72 -5.58 7.75
CA ILE A 178 -15.42 -5.98 8.30
C ILE A 178 -14.57 -4.74 8.63
N GLY A 179 -14.65 -3.67 7.84
CA GLY A 179 -13.86 -2.45 8.06
C GLY A 179 -12.38 -2.53 7.65
N PHE A 180 -11.92 -3.67 7.15
CA PHE A 180 -10.58 -3.84 6.59
C PHE A 180 -10.52 -4.96 5.54
N LEU A 181 -9.45 -4.97 4.73
CA LEU A 181 -9.19 -5.97 3.70
C LEU A 181 -7.70 -6.24 3.54
N LEU A 182 -7.28 -7.51 3.59
CA LEU A 182 -5.92 -7.93 3.26
C LEU A 182 -5.71 -7.79 1.74
N LEU A 183 -4.80 -6.91 1.31
CA LEU A 183 -4.51 -6.70 -0.11
C LEU A 183 -3.44 -7.65 -0.66
N GLY A 184 -2.58 -8.12 0.23
CA GLY A 184 -1.55 -9.10 -0.09
C GLY A 184 -0.60 -9.29 1.08
N MET A 185 0.05 -10.44 1.12
CA MET A 185 1.09 -10.73 2.11
C MET A 185 2.15 -11.65 1.54
N ARG A 186 3.36 -11.53 2.09
CA ARG A 186 4.52 -12.35 1.79
C ARG A 186 5.13 -12.79 3.12
N VAL A 187 5.19 -14.09 3.37
CA VAL A 187 5.52 -14.66 4.68
C VAL A 187 6.71 -15.59 4.52
N TYR A 188 7.74 -15.38 5.33
CA TYR A 188 8.90 -16.27 5.37
C TYR A 188 8.57 -17.57 6.11
N ASN A 189 8.87 -18.70 5.47
CA ASN A 189 8.76 -20.02 6.05
C ASN A 189 10.16 -20.52 6.44
N VAL A 190 10.36 -20.71 7.75
CA VAL A 190 11.65 -21.11 8.32
C VAL A 190 12.04 -22.52 7.90
N SER A 191 11.07 -23.42 7.79
CA SER A 191 11.32 -24.84 7.49
C SER A 191 11.82 -25.07 6.06
N SER A 192 11.40 -24.22 5.12
CA SER A 192 11.76 -24.33 3.70
C SER A 192 12.71 -23.24 3.19
N ASP A 193 13.12 -22.30 4.05
CA ASP A 193 13.89 -21.09 3.67
C ASP A 193 13.30 -20.38 2.42
N SER A 194 11.98 -20.30 2.36
CA SER A 194 11.24 -19.76 1.22
C SER A 194 10.17 -18.78 1.67
N PHE A 195 9.52 -18.14 0.70
CA PHE A 195 8.43 -17.21 0.97
C PHE A 195 7.12 -17.68 0.36
N ASP A 196 6.07 -17.73 1.16
CA ASP A 196 4.70 -17.91 0.70
C ASP A 196 4.11 -16.54 0.39
N SER A 197 3.49 -16.39 -0.78
CA SER A 197 2.86 -15.14 -1.20
C SER A 197 1.37 -15.33 -1.42
N TYR A 198 0.59 -14.36 -0.96
CA TYR A 198 -0.86 -14.33 -1.05
C TYR A 198 -1.28 -12.97 -1.59
N ASP A 199 -2.19 -12.95 -2.54
CA ASP A 199 -2.56 -11.75 -3.28
C ASP A 199 -3.93 -11.19 -2.83
N GLN A 200 -4.42 -10.20 -3.58
CA GLN A 200 -5.74 -9.61 -3.36
C GLN A 200 -6.90 -10.61 -3.48
N HIS A 201 -6.74 -11.70 -4.22
CA HIS A 201 -7.80 -12.70 -4.40
C HIS A 201 -7.92 -13.58 -3.16
N TYR A 202 -6.79 -13.86 -2.50
CA TYR A 202 -6.81 -14.48 -1.18
C TYR A 202 -7.60 -13.63 -0.17
N GLY A 203 -7.23 -12.36 -0.01
CA GLY A 203 -7.89 -11.49 0.96
C GLY A 203 -9.37 -11.25 0.69
N ARG A 204 -9.78 -11.12 -0.58
CA ARG A 204 -11.20 -10.94 -0.96
C ARG A 204 -12.08 -12.15 -0.67
N LYS A 205 -11.49 -13.34 -0.45
CA LYS A 205 -12.22 -14.56 -0.07
C LYS A 205 -12.42 -14.68 1.43
N LEU A 206 -11.74 -13.86 2.25
CA LEU A 206 -11.88 -13.90 3.69
C LEU A 206 -13.24 -13.32 4.11
N LEU A 207 -13.91 -14.09 4.96
CA LEU A 207 -15.18 -13.79 5.61
C LEU A 207 -14.92 -13.52 7.09
N LYS A 208 -15.92 -12.98 7.80
CA LYS A 208 -15.80 -12.61 9.22
C LYS A 208 -15.28 -13.73 10.13
N ASP A 209 -15.68 -14.97 9.88
CA ASP A 209 -15.28 -16.16 10.61
C ASP A 209 -13.91 -16.72 10.19
N THR A 210 -13.38 -16.31 9.04
CA THR A 210 -12.08 -16.77 8.49
C THR A 210 -10.96 -15.72 8.57
N LEU A 211 -11.27 -14.51 9.08
CA LEU A 211 -10.29 -13.42 9.23
C LEU A 211 -9.16 -13.78 10.19
N LYS A 212 -9.49 -14.52 11.26
CA LYS A 212 -8.51 -14.95 12.27
C LYS A 212 -7.46 -15.85 11.63
N GLU A 213 -7.89 -16.84 10.85
CA GLU A 213 -7.01 -17.74 10.10
C GLU A 213 -6.20 -16.97 9.06
N GLY A 214 -6.81 -15.99 8.39
CA GLY A 214 -6.14 -15.09 7.46
C GLY A 214 -4.97 -14.35 8.08
N LEU A 215 -5.19 -13.73 9.24
CA LEU A 215 -4.15 -13.03 9.99
C LEU A 215 -3.15 -14.01 10.64
N ALA A 216 -3.60 -15.16 11.16
CA ALA A 216 -2.72 -16.18 11.71
C ALA A 216 -1.72 -16.66 10.66
N LYS A 217 -2.15 -16.81 9.41
CA LYS A 217 -1.30 -17.19 8.30
C LYS A 217 -0.18 -16.19 8.02
N PHE A 218 -0.41 -14.90 8.23
CA PHE A 218 0.64 -13.89 8.14
C PHE A 218 1.72 -14.07 9.23
N PHE A 219 1.31 -14.39 10.46
CA PHE A 219 2.23 -14.51 11.60
C PHE A 219 2.79 -15.92 11.82
N PHE A 220 2.38 -16.91 11.03
CA PHE A 220 2.87 -18.29 11.14
C PHE A 220 4.11 -18.48 10.24
N ASN A 221 5.26 -18.74 10.86
CA ASN A 221 6.54 -18.84 10.13
C ASN A 221 6.86 -20.25 9.60
N GLY A 222 5.86 -21.12 9.48
CA GLY A 222 6.04 -22.53 9.10
C GLY A 222 6.33 -23.48 10.28
N VAL A 223 6.67 -22.94 11.46
CA VAL A 223 6.96 -23.72 12.67
C VAL A 223 6.03 -23.33 13.81
N ALA A 224 5.89 -22.03 14.06
CA ALA A 224 5.11 -21.49 15.16
C ALA A 224 4.44 -20.16 14.77
N LEU A 225 3.35 -19.85 15.47
CA LEU A 225 2.76 -18.51 15.43
C LEU A 225 3.70 -17.54 16.15
N ARG A 226 4.14 -16.50 15.46
CA ARG A 226 4.99 -15.42 16.00
C ARG A 226 4.18 -14.48 16.90
N LYS A 227 3.80 -14.98 18.09
CA LYS A 227 3.04 -14.22 19.11
C LYS A 227 3.77 -12.95 19.55
N ASP A 228 5.10 -12.94 19.48
CA ASP A 228 5.93 -11.75 19.68
C ASP A 228 5.63 -10.66 18.63
N ALA A 229 5.61 -11.04 17.35
CA ALA A 229 5.28 -10.11 16.26
C ALA A 229 3.82 -9.63 16.32
N VAL A 230 2.89 -10.52 16.68
CA VAL A 230 1.47 -10.17 16.92
C VAL A 230 1.36 -9.11 18.04
N SER A 231 2.02 -9.34 19.17
CA SER A 231 1.94 -8.45 20.34
C SER A 231 2.49 -7.06 20.04
N THR A 232 3.65 -6.98 19.39
CA THR A 232 4.22 -5.67 18.97
C THR A 232 3.37 -4.99 17.90
N SER A 233 2.78 -5.76 16.97
CA SER A 233 1.84 -5.23 15.98
C SER A 233 0.61 -4.61 16.64
N ILE A 234 0.01 -5.28 17.63
CA ILE A 234 -1.11 -4.75 18.42
C ILE A 234 -0.74 -3.42 19.07
N ALA A 235 0.43 -3.33 19.72
CA ALA A 235 0.88 -2.11 20.38
C ALA A 235 1.03 -0.93 19.39
N LYS A 236 1.59 -1.18 18.20
CA LYS A 236 1.71 -0.15 17.15
C LYS A 236 0.36 0.25 16.56
N VAL A 237 -0.54 -0.70 16.31
CA VAL A 237 -1.91 -0.40 15.82
C VAL A 237 -2.71 0.39 16.87
N GLN A 238 -2.52 0.12 18.16
CA GLN A 238 -3.11 0.90 19.25
C GLN A 238 -2.60 2.35 19.30
N GLN A 239 -1.33 2.60 18.95
CA GLN A 239 -0.82 3.97 18.81
C GLN A 239 -1.50 4.71 17.65
N ILE A 240 -1.63 4.05 16.49
CA ILE A 240 -2.32 4.61 15.33
C ILE A 240 -3.80 4.89 15.66
N LEU A 241 -4.49 3.96 16.34
CA LEU A 241 -5.87 4.18 16.79
C LEU A 241 -6.00 5.40 17.69
N ARG A 242 -5.11 5.55 18.69
CA ARG A 242 -5.12 6.72 19.57
C ARG A 242 -4.92 8.01 18.80
N TRP A 243 -4.05 8.02 17.78
CA TRP A 243 -3.88 9.18 16.92
C TRP A 243 -5.19 9.54 16.18
N PHE A 244 -5.85 8.55 15.57
CA PHE A 244 -7.14 8.75 14.89
C PHE A 244 -8.25 9.24 15.83
N GLU A 245 -8.32 8.72 17.06
CA GLU A 245 -9.28 9.17 18.07
C GLU A 245 -8.97 10.57 18.62
N SER A 246 -7.77 11.11 18.35
CA SER A 246 -7.32 12.41 18.85
C SER A 246 -7.48 13.57 17.86
N GLN A 247 -7.85 13.27 16.61
CA GLN A 247 -7.90 14.22 15.51
C GLN A 247 -9.23 14.10 14.73
N GLU A 248 -9.72 15.23 14.23
CA GLU A 248 -10.92 15.30 13.37
C GLU A 248 -10.62 15.94 12.01
N GLN A 249 -9.37 16.34 11.78
CA GLN A 249 -8.93 17.17 10.65
C GLN A 249 -8.77 16.39 9.34
N LEU A 250 -8.61 15.07 9.40
CA LEU A 250 -8.28 14.22 8.25
C LEU A 250 -9.14 12.94 8.24
N CYS A 251 -9.70 12.64 7.07
CA CYS A 251 -10.35 11.37 6.74
C CYS A 251 -9.57 10.65 5.63
N PHE A 252 -9.40 9.34 5.80
CA PHE A 252 -8.55 8.48 5.00
C PHE A 252 -9.40 7.39 4.32
N TYR A 253 -9.43 7.41 2.99
CA TYR A 253 -10.09 6.38 2.20
C TYR A 253 -9.06 5.55 1.45
N ALA A 254 -9.30 4.25 1.35
CA ALA A 254 -8.48 3.32 0.56
C ALA A 254 -6.96 3.29 0.86
N SER A 255 -6.52 3.91 1.96
CA SER A 255 -5.16 3.78 2.50
C SER A 255 -5.01 2.49 3.32
N SER A 256 -3.77 2.11 3.59
CA SER A 256 -3.44 0.84 4.23
C SER A 256 -2.54 0.99 5.45
N LEU A 257 -2.52 -0.04 6.29
CA LEU A 257 -1.41 -0.35 7.17
C LEU A 257 -0.50 -1.38 6.50
N LEU A 258 0.79 -1.08 6.42
CA LEU A 258 1.84 -1.99 6.02
C LEU A 258 2.50 -2.58 7.27
N PHE A 259 2.25 -3.87 7.51
CA PHE A 259 2.91 -4.65 8.54
C PHE A 259 4.19 -5.25 7.98
N VAL A 260 5.28 -5.14 8.73
CA VAL A 260 6.55 -5.79 8.43
C VAL A 260 7.11 -6.40 9.70
N TYR A 261 7.57 -7.66 9.67
CA TYR A 261 8.33 -8.23 10.77
C TYR A 261 9.48 -9.12 10.27
N GLU A 262 10.46 -9.35 11.13
CA GLU A 262 11.59 -10.24 10.80
C GLU A 262 11.14 -11.71 10.85
N GLY A 263 11.13 -12.36 9.69
CA GLY A 263 10.74 -13.75 9.54
C GLY A 263 11.70 -14.71 10.24
N GLN A 264 13.00 -14.40 10.24
CA GLN A 264 14.00 -15.21 10.92
C GLN A 264 14.01 -14.91 12.43
N PRO A 265 13.69 -15.87 13.30
CA PRO A 265 13.79 -15.64 14.73
C PRO A 265 15.24 -15.24 15.11
N PRO A 266 15.43 -14.42 16.17
CA PRO A 266 16.76 -14.10 16.65
C PRO A 266 17.51 -15.40 16.94
N SER A 267 18.61 -15.63 16.23
CA SER A 267 19.46 -16.79 16.52
C SER A 267 19.92 -16.69 17.97
N ALA A 268 19.68 -17.72 18.78
CA ALA A 268 20.45 -17.92 20.01
C ALA A 268 21.95 -17.82 19.68
N PRO A 269 22.80 -17.27 20.57
CA PRO A 269 24.22 -17.13 20.29
C PRO A 269 24.79 -18.48 19.84
N ALA A 270 25.31 -18.51 18.62
CA ALA A 270 25.77 -19.73 17.99
C ALA A 270 26.89 -20.35 18.83
N HIS A 271 26.61 -21.49 19.47
CA HIS A 271 27.65 -22.47 19.67
C HIS A 271 28.02 -22.99 18.28
N ASN A 272 29.25 -22.75 17.84
CA ASN A 272 29.81 -23.39 16.66
C ASN A 272 29.95 -24.89 16.94
N PRO A 273 29.40 -25.75 16.06
CA PRO A 273 30.20 -26.87 15.59
C PRO A 273 30.40 -26.80 14.08
N LEU A 274 31.65 -27.05 13.69
CA LEU A 274 32.11 -27.20 12.32
C LEU A 274 31.44 -28.38 11.59
N GLN A 275 31.21 -28.17 10.27
CA GLN A 275 31.18 -29.14 9.15
C GLN A 275 29.98 -30.09 9.10
N ASP A 276 29.42 -30.48 7.94
CA ASP A 276 30.03 -30.73 6.63
C ASP A 276 29.00 -30.60 5.46
N LYS A 277 29.52 -30.52 4.24
CA LYS A 277 28.85 -30.22 2.95
C LYS A 277 28.12 -31.43 2.33
N THR A 278 27.05 -31.18 1.56
CA THR A 278 26.94 -31.58 0.12
C THR A 278 25.67 -30.99 -0.55
N PRO A 279 25.66 -30.67 -1.86
CA PRO A 279 24.52 -30.10 -2.57
C PRO A 279 23.73 -31.14 -3.39
N ALA A 280 22.42 -30.91 -3.56
CA ALA A 280 21.51 -31.70 -4.40
C ALA A 280 20.47 -30.78 -5.11
N PRO A 281 19.86 -31.21 -6.23
CA PRO A 281 19.81 -30.40 -7.45
C PRO A 281 18.49 -29.68 -7.75
N ASP A 282 18.60 -28.76 -8.71
CA ASP A 282 17.56 -27.91 -9.31
C ASP A 282 16.28 -28.65 -9.73
N GLY A 283 15.16 -28.19 -9.17
CA GLY A 283 13.81 -28.49 -9.64
C GLY A 283 13.18 -27.24 -10.27
N VAL A 284 13.26 -27.14 -11.59
CA VAL A 284 12.51 -26.15 -12.38
C VAL A 284 11.01 -26.41 -12.20
N ARG A 285 10.28 -25.44 -11.64
CA ARG A 285 8.82 -25.38 -11.73
C ARG A 285 8.43 -24.17 -12.57
N LYS A 286 7.57 -24.43 -13.55
CA LYS A 286 7.01 -23.46 -14.48
C LYS A 286 5.96 -22.63 -13.74
N ASP A 287 6.17 -21.34 -13.66
CA ASP A 287 5.11 -20.38 -13.31
C ASP A 287 4.20 -20.18 -14.52
N GLU A 288 2.93 -20.53 -14.33
CA GLU A 288 1.87 -20.28 -15.28
C GLU A 288 1.41 -18.83 -15.12
N HIS A 289 1.88 -17.98 -16.04
CA HIS A 289 1.56 -16.57 -16.12
C HIS A 289 0.13 -16.41 -16.66
N THR A 290 -0.79 -15.96 -15.80
CA THR A 290 -2.06 -15.38 -16.26
C THR A 290 -2.06 -13.91 -15.90
N ALA A 291 -1.79 -13.07 -16.89
CA ALA A 291 -1.84 -11.62 -16.79
C ALA A 291 -3.29 -11.15 -16.88
N GLU A 292 -3.78 -10.37 -15.91
CA GLU A 292 -4.97 -9.55 -16.09
C GLU A 292 -4.85 -8.16 -15.46
N TYR A 293 -5.42 -7.22 -16.20
CA TYR A 293 -5.32 -5.78 -16.16
C TYR A 293 -5.91 -5.14 -14.90
N ASN A 294 -5.09 -4.34 -14.19
CA ASN A 294 -5.60 -3.27 -13.32
C ASN A 294 -5.80 -1.99 -14.15
N ASN A 295 -6.89 -1.93 -14.91
CA ASN A 295 -7.25 -0.70 -15.61
C ASN A 295 -7.95 0.28 -14.64
N ASN A 296 -7.22 1.28 -14.16
CA ASN A 296 -7.79 2.54 -13.69
C ASN A 296 -7.36 3.64 -14.68
N ASN A 297 -8.05 3.72 -15.82
CA ASN A 297 -8.01 4.89 -16.67
C ASN A 297 -9.45 5.25 -17.08
N ILE A 298 -9.99 6.29 -16.47
CA ILE A 298 -11.10 7.06 -17.04
C ILE A 298 -10.56 8.49 -17.15
N GLN A 299 -10.33 8.91 -18.38
CA GLN A 299 -10.06 10.29 -18.76
C GLN A 299 -11.41 10.91 -19.16
N GLU A 300 -11.87 11.88 -18.37
CA GLU A 300 -12.93 12.82 -18.75
C GLU A 300 -12.49 14.20 -18.23
N PRO A 301 -12.52 15.26 -19.05
CA PRO A 301 -11.97 16.57 -18.70
C PRO A 301 -13.04 17.37 -17.96
N MET A 302 -12.91 17.49 -16.63
CA MET A 302 -13.58 18.55 -15.88
C MET A 302 -12.54 19.55 -15.38
N SER A 303 -12.89 20.83 -15.51
CA SER A 303 -12.12 21.97 -15.05
C SER A 303 -11.81 21.85 -13.55
N TRP A 304 -10.55 21.60 -13.22
CA TRP A 304 -10.08 21.49 -11.84
C TRP A 304 -9.67 22.86 -11.32
N ASP A 305 -10.66 23.71 -11.07
CA ASP A 305 -10.43 25.05 -10.51
C ASP A 305 -11.15 25.27 -9.17
N TYR A 306 -11.19 24.23 -8.33
CA TYR A 306 -11.58 24.37 -6.93
C TYR A 306 -10.37 24.14 -6.00
N SER A 307 -9.55 25.19 -6.02
CA SER A 307 -8.73 25.76 -4.94
C SER A 307 -7.95 24.79 -4.03
N LEU A 308 -6.78 24.38 -4.55
CA LEU A 308 -5.62 23.98 -3.75
C LEU A 308 -5.18 25.08 -2.76
N ASP A 309 -5.62 26.32 -2.96
CA ASP A 309 -5.36 27.45 -2.06
C ASP A 309 -6.19 27.39 -0.76
N THR A 310 -7.38 26.79 -0.76
CA THR A 310 -8.22 26.75 0.45
C THR A 310 -7.59 25.89 1.55
N ILE A 311 -6.87 24.83 1.18
CA ILE A 311 -6.17 23.94 2.11
C ILE A 311 -4.96 24.65 2.72
N CYS A 312 -4.15 25.34 1.91
CA CYS A 312 -3.02 26.12 2.41
C CYS A 312 -3.47 27.33 3.25
N THR A 313 -4.57 27.99 2.89
CA THR A 313 -5.07 29.17 3.59
C THR A 313 -5.70 28.78 4.93
N ASN A 314 -6.47 27.69 4.98
CA ASN A 314 -7.05 27.21 6.23
C ASN A 314 -5.99 26.64 7.18
N HIS A 315 -4.98 25.91 6.68
CA HIS A 315 -3.90 25.39 7.53
C HIS A 315 -2.97 26.51 8.04
N LYS A 316 -2.60 27.49 7.20
CA LYS A 316 -1.86 28.68 7.66
C LYS A 316 -2.67 29.49 8.68
N SER A 317 -3.98 29.63 8.47
CA SER A 317 -4.90 30.29 9.41
C SER A 317 -4.98 29.55 10.76
N LEU A 318 -5.07 28.22 10.76
CA LEU A 318 -5.13 27.39 11.96
C LEU A 318 -3.79 27.38 12.73
N CYS A 319 -2.64 27.16 12.06
CA CYS A 319 -1.31 27.24 12.70
C CYS A 319 -1.05 28.67 13.26
N GLN A 320 -1.43 29.74 12.53
CA GLN A 320 -1.29 31.12 13.03
C GLN A 320 -2.18 31.43 14.24
N ARG A 321 -3.36 30.81 14.36
CA ARG A 321 -4.24 30.97 15.53
C ARG A 321 -3.69 30.22 16.74
N GLN A 322 -3.26 28.97 16.58
CA GLN A 322 -2.68 28.19 17.68
C GLN A 322 -1.34 28.74 18.19
N CYS A 323 -0.46 29.24 17.31
CA CYS A 323 0.80 29.87 17.75
C CYS A 323 0.59 31.20 18.50
N LYS A 324 -0.55 31.89 18.32
CA LYS A 324 -0.86 33.14 19.04
C LYS A 324 -1.45 32.91 20.43
N GLU A 325 -2.00 31.72 20.69
CA GLU A 325 -2.63 31.39 21.99
C GLU A 325 -1.64 30.80 23.02
N GLN A 326 -0.36 30.58 22.65
CA GLN A 326 0.66 30.01 23.55
C GLN A 326 1.94 30.86 23.67
N GLN A 327 1.82 32.16 23.86
CA GLN A 327 2.95 32.98 24.32
C GLN A 327 2.86 33.25 25.83
N PRO A 328 3.67 32.60 26.69
CA PRO A 328 4.13 33.22 27.91
C PRO A 328 5.37 34.08 27.59
N ASN A 329 5.32 35.34 28.03
CA ASN A 329 6.48 36.23 28.11
C ASN A 329 7.59 35.56 28.94
N HIS A 330 8.76 35.33 28.35
CA HIS A 330 10.02 35.48 29.08
C HIS A 330 11.21 35.70 28.14
N ASN A 331 11.83 36.87 28.29
CA ASN A 331 13.18 37.16 27.83
C ASN A 331 14.19 36.30 28.61
N GLN A 332 15.04 35.54 27.91
CA GLN A 332 16.46 35.43 28.24
C GLN A 332 17.26 34.71 27.14
N GLU A 333 18.35 35.36 26.72
CA GLU A 333 19.42 34.82 25.89
C GLU A 333 20.19 33.72 26.63
N ALA A 334 20.59 32.65 25.93
CA ALA A 334 21.91 32.03 26.11
C ALA A 334 22.23 30.95 25.05
N ALA A 335 23.34 31.20 24.35
CA ALA A 335 24.42 30.31 23.94
C ALA A 335 24.13 28.86 23.47
N GLY A 336 24.57 28.58 22.25
CA GLY A 336 24.53 27.26 21.63
C GLY A 336 25.53 26.24 22.20
N GLN A 337 25.27 24.98 21.84
CA GLN A 337 26.24 23.90 21.79
C GLN A 337 25.67 22.80 20.88
N GLU A 338 26.27 22.65 19.70
CA GLU A 338 26.09 21.47 18.85
C GLU A 338 26.70 20.25 19.54
N ALA A 339 25.89 19.23 19.80
CA ALA A 339 26.36 17.93 20.25
C ALA A 339 26.10 16.89 19.15
N MET A 340 27.16 16.60 18.40
CA MET A 340 27.27 15.46 17.50
C MET A 340 27.04 14.17 18.30
N ARG A 341 25.91 13.47 18.08
CA ARG A 341 25.66 12.13 18.62
C ARG A 341 25.87 11.08 17.55
N THR A 342 27.06 10.50 17.56
CA THR A 342 27.30 9.13 17.12
C THR A 342 26.71 8.17 18.16
N GLY A 343 25.69 7.39 17.80
CA GLY A 343 25.22 6.24 18.59
C GLY A 343 25.13 5.04 17.65
N GLY A 344 25.80 3.92 17.85
CA GLY A 344 25.97 3.22 19.13
C GLY A 344 24.75 2.34 19.32
N ALA A 345 24.84 1.08 18.88
CA ALA A 345 23.74 0.12 18.94
C ALA A 345 23.42 -0.20 20.41
N GLU A 346 22.23 0.22 20.85
CA GLU A 346 21.68 -0.12 22.16
C GLU A 346 21.32 -1.63 22.22
N PRO A 347 21.82 -2.38 23.22
CA PRO A 347 21.51 -3.79 23.41
C PRO A 347 20.18 -3.94 24.15
N GLY A 348 19.09 -3.92 23.39
CA GLY A 348 17.73 -4.12 23.91
C GLY A 348 16.67 -4.27 22.82
N ALA A 349 17.06 -4.70 21.62
CA ALA A 349 16.15 -4.77 20.48
C ALA A 349 15.10 -5.86 20.71
N GLY A 350 13.89 -5.45 21.10
CA GLY A 350 12.69 -6.28 21.00
C GLY A 350 12.48 -6.78 19.56
N PRO A 351 11.46 -7.62 19.30
CA PRO A 351 11.23 -8.16 17.97
C PRO A 351 11.13 -7.03 16.94
N ALA A 352 11.93 -7.12 15.88
CA ALA A 352 11.88 -6.15 14.79
C ALA A 352 10.50 -6.28 14.11
N VAL A 353 9.67 -5.25 14.30
CA VAL A 353 8.33 -5.12 13.73
C VAL A 353 8.10 -3.66 13.37
N GLU A 354 7.55 -3.43 12.20
CA GLU A 354 7.04 -2.13 11.76
C GLU A 354 5.56 -2.23 11.36
N VAL A 355 4.81 -1.17 11.67
CA VAL A 355 3.45 -0.97 11.19
C VAL A 355 3.36 0.49 10.77
N ARG A 356 3.22 0.74 9.47
CA ARG A 356 3.19 2.11 8.91
C ARG A 356 1.93 2.33 8.10
N MET A 357 1.33 3.51 8.21
CA MET A 357 0.28 3.97 7.32
C MET A 357 0.88 4.30 5.95
N ILE A 358 0.24 3.84 4.87
CA ILE A 358 0.66 4.08 3.48
C ILE A 358 -0.55 4.38 2.58
N ASP A 359 -0.27 4.79 1.34
CA ASP A 359 -1.26 5.01 0.26
C ASP A 359 -2.25 6.18 0.51
N PHE A 360 -1.74 7.41 0.50
CA PHE A 360 -2.50 8.62 0.86
C PHE A 360 -3.16 9.35 -0.31
N ALA A 361 -3.41 8.64 -1.41
CA ALA A 361 -4.00 9.21 -2.62
C ALA A 361 -5.46 9.66 -2.46
N HIS A 362 -6.12 9.28 -1.38
CA HIS A 362 -7.53 9.59 -1.08
C HIS A 362 -7.71 10.05 0.37
N VAL A 363 -6.82 10.94 0.84
CA VAL A 363 -6.96 11.64 2.12
C VAL A 363 -7.59 13.00 1.90
N PHE A 364 -8.55 13.37 2.75
CA PHE A 364 -9.32 14.60 2.64
C PHE A 364 -9.40 15.32 4.00
N PRO A 365 -9.50 16.66 4.01
CA PRO A 365 -9.88 17.41 5.20
C PRO A 365 -11.24 16.95 5.73
N SER A 366 -11.41 17.05 7.04
CA SER A 366 -12.64 16.71 7.75
C SER A 366 -12.82 17.64 8.95
N ASP A 367 -14.06 17.74 9.42
CA ASP A 367 -14.44 18.38 10.69
C ASP A 367 -15.00 17.33 11.68
N THR A 368 -14.75 16.06 11.42
CA THR A 368 -15.24 14.92 12.20
C THR A 368 -14.21 13.80 12.23
N HIS A 369 -14.22 13.01 13.30
CA HIS A 369 -13.42 11.79 13.37
C HIS A 369 -13.72 10.83 12.21
N ASP A 370 -12.67 10.20 11.69
CA ASP A 370 -12.78 9.15 10.68
C ASP A 370 -13.33 7.84 11.29
N GLN A 371 -14.65 7.80 11.48
CA GLN A 371 -15.33 6.68 12.12
C GLN A 371 -15.12 5.37 11.35
N GLY A 372 -15.04 5.42 10.02
CA GLY A 372 -14.84 4.24 9.20
C GLY A 372 -13.46 3.61 9.44
N TYR A 373 -12.42 4.44 9.51
CA TYR A 373 -11.06 4.00 9.80
C TYR A 373 -10.91 3.51 11.24
N ILE A 374 -11.46 4.26 12.21
CA ILE A 374 -11.49 3.88 13.63
C ILE A 374 -12.18 2.52 13.82
N TYR A 375 -13.32 2.30 13.13
CA TYR A 375 -14.01 1.01 13.14
C TYR A 375 -13.10 -0.12 12.63
N GLY A 376 -12.46 0.08 11.48
CA GLY A 376 -11.53 -0.89 10.89
C GLY A 376 -10.36 -1.24 11.82
N LEU A 377 -9.75 -0.23 12.45
CA LEU A 377 -8.68 -0.42 13.43
C LEU A 377 -9.14 -1.23 14.65
N LYS A 378 -10.31 -0.90 15.22
CA LYS A 378 -10.87 -1.61 16.38
C LYS A 378 -11.16 -3.07 16.05
N HIS A 379 -11.74 -3.34 14.88
CA HIS A 379 -11.99 -4.72 14.47
C HIS A 379 -10.69 -5.48 14.19
N LEU A 380 -9.73 -4.88 13.49
CA LEU A 380 -8.40 -5.48 13.26
C LEU A 380 -7.70 -5.82 14.58
N LEU A 381 -7.71 -4.91 15.56
CA LEU A 381 -7.18 -5.15 16.90
C LEU A 381 -7.86 -6.32 17.60
N SER A 382 -9.20 -6.39 17.53
CA SER A 382 -9.96 -7.50 18.11
C SER A 382 -9.52 -8.86 17.53
N VAL A 383 -9.38 -8.96 16.20
CA VAL A 383 -8.94 -10.22 15.57
C VAL A 383 -7.48 -10.54 15.91
N LEU A 384 -6.58 -9.55 15.90
CA LEU A 384 -5.18 -9.75 16.32
C LEU A 384 -5.08 -10.23 17.77
N GLN A 385 -5.89 -9.67 18.67
CA GLN A 385 -5.93 -10.09 20.08
C GLN A 385 -6.39 -11.55 20.23
N GLN A 386 -7.32 -12.02 19.42
CA GLN A 386 -7.76 -13.42 19.44
C GLN A 386 -6.61 -14.40 19.14
N LEU A 387 -5.60 -14.00 18.36
CA LEU A 387 -4.42 -14.82 18.07
C LEU A 387 -3.54 -15.07 19.30
N LEU A 388 -3.61 -14.21 20.32
CA LEU A 388 -2.82 -14.37 21.54
C LEU A 388 -3.48 -15.32 22.56
N HIS A 389 -4.79 -15.55 22.45
CA HIS A 389 -5.59 -16.28 23.44
C HIS A 389 -5.79 -17.77 23.11
N GLU A 390 -5.09 -18.32 22.12
CA GLU A 390 -5.16 -19.75 21.84
C GLU A 390 -4.40 -20.57 22.89
N PRO A 391 -5.06 -21.56 23.54
CA PRO A 391 -4.35 -22.59 24.28
C PRO A 391 -3.51 -23.38 23.28
N GLU A 392 -2.22 -23.54 23.59
CA GLU A 392 -1.35 -24.43 22.83
C GLU A 392 -1.96 -25.84 22.85
N LEU A 393 -2.40 -26.32 21.69
CA LEU A 393 -2.75 -27.73 21.51
C LEU A 393 -1.46 -28.52 21.79
N GLN A 394 -1.41 -29.17 22.96
CA GLN A 394 -0.36 -30.07 23.40
C GLN A 394 -0.32 -31.35 22.56
#